data_AF-A0A9P5SRZ4-F1
#
_entry.id   AF-A0A9P5SRZ4-F1
#
_cell.length_a   1.000
_cell.length_b   1.000
_cell.length_c   1.000
_cell.angle_alpha   90.00
_cell.angle_beta   90.00
_cell.angle_gamma   90.00
#
_symmetry.space_group_name_H-M   'P 1'
#
loop_
_entity.id
_entity.type
_entity.pdbx_description
1 polymer ?
#
loop_
_entity_poly.entity_id
_entity_poly.type
_entity_poly.pdbx_seq_one_letter_code
_entity_poly.pdbx_strand_id
1 'polypeptide(L)'
;MVPHSLLTPSSLDRFPWDCIGPRLFRGFCYCQNADQDLQNRWFDFGGDAYVNTYKHIRLTSDRPSQSGYLWSRLPLTASNFQVEFEFRVDGKGTGLVGDGLGVFLTKERAEPGPVFGNRDRFEGLGVFFDTYANSRQQHTFPFVMAMVGDGQTTYDNDNDGKANELGSCESDFRIHANPTKARITVNRSAKTVNLKIQTRDWDKWEECFTLTDVTLPTVTYLGFSAVTGGVHDNHDIISVSTSAISNPEDFTASRRKNNTPPPRDRSSVMWYLKLFAALAIFAALVVAFKMSKDKNDMKRF
;
A
#
# COMPACT_ATOMS: atom_id res chain seq x y z
N MET A 1 41.05 49.30 13.92
CA MET A 1 41.44 49.33 12.50
C MET A 1 40.89 48.07 11.85
N VAL A 2 39.93 48.29 10.94
CA VAL A 2 39.54 47.50 9.75
C VAL A 2 38.92 46.10 9.96
N PRO A 3 37.85 45.77 9.19
CA PRO A 3 36.62 45.16 9.71
C PRO A 3 36.07 44.01 8.82
N HIS A 4 34.78 43.69 9.00
CA HIS A 4 33.86 42.94 8.11
C HIS A 4 34.13 41.41 8.01
N SER A 5 33.13 40.55 8.01
CA SER A 5 31.88 40.62 7.24
C SER A 5 30.74 39.80 7.85
N LEU A 6 29.53 40.32 7.65
CA LEU A 6 28.24 39.67 7.80
C LEU A 6 28.16 38.43 6.89
N LEU A 7 27.74 37.29 7.44
CA LEU A 7 27.20 36.18 6.65
C LEU A 7 25.69 36.11 6.87
N THR A 8 24.97 36.40 5.80
CA THR A 8 23.54 36.16 5.60
C THR A 8 23.23 34.67 5.67
N PRO A 9 22.12 34.22 6.27
CA PRO A 9 21.65 32.85 6.12
C PRO A 9 20.91 32.72 4.78
N SER A 10 21.64 32.42 3.71
CA SER A 10 21.09 32.00 2.43
C SER A 10 21.57 30.60 2.09
N SER A 11 21.05 29.61 2.82
CA SER A 11 21.01 28.24 2.36
C SER A 11 19.87 27.56 3.09
N LEU A 12 18.79 27.32 2.34
CA LEU A 12 17.79 26.32 2.68
C LEU A 12 18.52 25.04 3.06
N ASP A 13 18.57 24.75 4.36
CA ASP A 13 18.88 23.43 4.89
C ASP A 13 17.77 22.49 4.40
N ARG A 14 17.98 21.96 3.20
CA ARG A 14 17.32 20.77 2.70
C ARG A 14 17.76 19.64 3.61
N PHE A 15 16.98 19.40 4.66
CA PHE A 15 16.98 18.12 5.36
C PHE A 15 16.88 17.01 4.30
N PRO A 16 17.85 16.08 4.22
CA PRO A 16 17.77 14.99 3.26
C PRO A 16 16.70 14.01 3.76
N TRP A 17 15.47 14.21 3.33
CA TRP A 17 14.34 13.30 3.50
C TRP A 17 14.35 12.15 2.47
N ASP A 18 15.51 11.84 1.87
CA ASP A 18 15.70 10.67 0.99
C ASP A 18 15.80 9.35 1.78
N CYS A 19 15.11 9.26 2.91
CA CYS A 19 14.71 7.97 3.43
C CYS A 19 13.33 7.70 2.85
N ILE A 20 13.30 6.71 1.96
CA ILE A 20 12.21 5.76 1.70
C ILE A 20 11.71 5.76 0.26
N GLY A 21 12.25 4.78 -0.49
CA GLY A 21 11.78 4.24 -1.75
C GLY A 21 12.82 3.23 -2.31
N PRO A 22 12.41 2.29 -3.17
CA PRO A 22 11.75 1.05 -2.79
C PRO A 22 12.72 0.06 -2.08
N ARG A 23 12.15 -0.88 -1.31
CA ARG A 23 12.81 -1.97 -0.57
C ARG A 23 13.29 -1.58 0.82
N LEU A 24 12.55 -2.07 1.81
CA LEU A 24 12.81 -2.10 3.25
C LEU A 24 14.21 -2.65 3.66
N PHE A 25 15.06 -3.01 2.69
CA PHE A 25 16.23 -3.85 2.84
C PHE A 25 17.58 -3.14 2.68
N ARG A 26 17.62 -1.85 2.27
CA ARG A 26 18.87 -1.07 2.26
C ARG A 26 19.19 -0.57 3.67
N GLY A 27 19.64 -1.48 4.53
CA GLY A 27 20.05 -1.16 5.90
C GLY A 27 20.50 -2.36 6.74
N PHE A 28 20.26 -3.60 6.29
CA PHE A 28 20.74 -4.80 6.97
C PHE A 28 22.20 -5.06 6.57
N CYS A 29 23.15 -4.62 7.40
CA CYS A 29 24.57 -4.95 7.25
C CYS A 29 24.76 -6.46 7.51
N TYR A 30 25.42 -7.14 6.58
CA TYR A 30 25.81 -8.54 6.73
C TYR A 30 26.97 -8.63 7.72
N CYS A 31 26.86 -9.49 8.74
CA CYS A 31 28.02 -10.08 9.38
C CYS A 31 27.88 -11.60 9.31
N GLN A 32 28.92 -12.28 8.80
CA GLN A 32 29.07 -13.73 8.89
C GLN A 32 29.23 -14.11 10.35
N ASN A 33 28.09 -14.26 11.02
CA ASN A 33 27.77 -15.08 12.18
C ASN A 33 26.27 -14.85 12.37
N ALA A 34 25.48 -15.76 11.81
CA ALA A 34 24.04 -15.74 11.90
C ALA A 34 23.66 -15.76 13.39
N ASP A 35 23.10 -14.65 13.88
CA ASP A 35 22.11 -14.56 14.96
C ASP A 35 22.15 -13.20 15.68
N GLN A 36 23.14 -12.33 15.47
CA GLN A 36 23.24 -11.07 16.26
C GLN A 36 23.00 -9.72 15.57
N ASP A 37 23.09 -9.53 14.25
CA ASP A 37 22.95 -8.17 13.69
C ASP A 37 22.26 -8.06 12.32
N LEU A 38 21.11 -8.72 12.16
CA LEU A 38 20.10 -8.26 11.19
C LEU A 38 19.31 -7.07 11.77
N GLN A 39 19.98 -6.10 12.40
CA GLN A 39 19.30 -4.96 12.98
C GLN A 39 19.04 -3.89 11.92
N ASN A 40 17.76 -3.67 11.60
CA ASN A 40 17.35 -2.52 10.80
C ASN A 40 17.47 -1.24 11.65
N ARG A 41 18.09 -0.19 11.12
CA ARG A 41 18.26 1.08 11.83
C ARG A 41 16.92 1.75 12.20
N TRP A 42 15.89 1.53 11.40
CA TRP A 42 14.62 2.25 11.49
C TRP A 42 13.47 1.42 12.05
N PHE A 43 13.59 0.09 12.05
CA PHE A 43 12.54 -0.82 12.51
C PHE A 43 13.07 -1.91 13.45
N ASP A 44 12.30 -2.22 14.49
CA ASP A 44 12.43 -3.40 15.34
C ASP A 44 11.46 -4.47 14.84
N PHE A 45 11.87 -5.74 14.83
CA PHE A 45 10.98 -6.88 14.60
C PHE A 45 11.16 -7.89 15.73
N GLY A 46 10.16 -8.75 15.93
CA GLY A 46 10.20 -9.76 16.99
C GLY A 46 8.98 -10.69 16.98
N GLY A 47 8.91 -11.55 17.99
CA GLY A 47 7.98 -12.69 17.99
C GLY A 47 8.40 -13.74 16.98
N ASP A 48 7.44 -14.30 16.24
CA ASP A 48 7.69 -15.26 15.15
C ASP A 48 8.12 -14.60 13.84
N ALA A 49 8.25 -13.27 13.82
CA ALA A 49 8.61 -12.54 12.62
C ALA A 49 10.05 -12.83 12.18
N TYR A 50 10.27 -13.01 10.88
CA TYR A 50 11.60 -13.16 10.30
C TYR A 50 11.79 -12.33 9.04
N VAL A 51 13.05 -12.01 8.75
CA VAL A 51 13.42 -11.17 7.61
C VAL A 51 13.91 -12.04 6.45
N ASN A 52 13.22 -11.98 5.31
CA ASN A 52 13.76 -12.45 4.04
C ASN A 52 14.32 -11.25 3.27
N THR A 53 15.64 -11.09 3.31
CA THR A 53 16.39 -9.89 2.88
C THR A 53 16.16 -9.44 1.43
N TYR A 54 15.59 -10.31 0.58
CA TYR A 54 15.36 -10.00 -0.83
C TYR A 54 13.89 -9.91 -1.21
N LYS A 55 12.96 -10.18 -0.29
CA LYS A 55 11.54 -10.35 -0.61
C LYS A 55 10.64 -9.56 0.33
N HIS A 56 10.65 -9.89 1.61
CA HIS A 56 9.65 -9.42 2.58
C HIS A 56 10.11 -9.67 4.02
N ILE A 57 9.47 -8.98 4.95
CA ILE A 57 9.45 -9.37 6.37
C ILE A 57 8.17 -10.17 6.59
N ARG A 58 8.30 -11.42 7.03
CA ARG A 58 7.16 -12.27 7.36
C ARG A 58 6.83 -12.07 8.82
N LEU A 59 5.63 -11.60 9.14
CA LEU A 59 5.14 -11.43 10.50
C LEU A 59 4.70 -12.76 11.10
N THR A 60 3.91 -13.54 10.37
CA THR A 60 3.56 -14.92 10.72
C THR A 60 3.64 -15.81 9.50
N SER A 61 3.88 -17.10 9.72
CA SER A 61 3.82 -18.13 8.68
C SER A 61 2.46 -18.84 8.70
N ASP A 62 2.16 -19.54 7.60
CA ASP A 62 1.08 -20.51 7.44
C ASP A 62 1.25 -21.72 8.38
N ARG A 63 1.19 -21.43 9.70
CA ARG A 63 1.35 -22.30 10.86
C ARG A 63 0.46 -21.78 11.98
N PRO A 64 -0.09 -22.66 12.82
CA PRO A 64 -0.95 -22.25 13.94
C PRO A 64 -0.14 -21.55 15.03
N SER A 65 -0.82 -20.70 15.82
CA SER A 65 -0.28 -20.11 17.06
C SER A 65 1.00 -19.30 16.85
N GLN A 66 1.02 -18.43 15.84
CA GLN A 66 2.11 -17.50 15.59
C GLN A 66 1.72 -16.08 16.00
N SER A 67 2.70 -15.29 16.43
CA SER A 67 2.55 -13.87 16.73
C SER A 67 3.84 -13.15 16.41
N GLY A 68 3.83 -12.21 15.46
CA GLY A 68 5.02 -11.46 15.08
C GLY A 68 4.71 -10.00 14.75
N TYR A 69 5.74 -9.16 14.87
CA TYR A 69 5.60 -7.72 14.68
C TYR A 69 6.80 -7.08 13.97
N LEU A 70 6.55 -5.88 13.46
CA LEU A 70 7.50 -4.94 12.89
C LEU A 70 7.11 -3.51 13.34
N TRP A 71 7.96 -2.81 14.07
CA TRP A 71 7.68 -1.50 14.65
C TRP A 71 8.77 -0.47 14.31
N SER A 72 8.38 0.77 14.04
CA SER A 72 9.34 1.85 13.86
C SER A 72 10.08 2.15 15.18
N ARG A 73 11.39 2.36 15.09
CA ARG A 73 12.23 2.80 16.23
C ARG A 73 12.02 4.28 16.55
N LEU A 74 11.72 5.06 15.51
CA LEU A 74 11.48 6.49 15.61
C LEU A 74 9.99 6.80 15.43
N PRO A 75 9.45 7.77 16.17
CA PRO A 75 8.06 8.19 16.02
C PRO A 75 7.85 9.06 14.78
N LEU A 76 6.63 9.01 14.24
CA LEU A 76 6.13 9.91 13.21
C LEU A 76 5.65 11.22 13.86
N THR A 77 6.46 12.27 13.75
CA THR A 77 6.21 13.58 14.39
C THR A 77 5.67 14.65 13.44
N ALA A 78 5.57 14.36 12.14
CA ALA A 78 5.02 15.29 11.17
C ALA A 78 3.55 15.59 11.44
N SER A 79 3.14 16.85 11.26
CA SER A 79 1.74 17.28 11.48
C SER A 79 0.77 16.57 10.53
N ASN A 80 1.15 16.42 9.28
CA ASN A 80 0.39 15.65 8.29
C ASN A 80 1.36 14.69 7.62
N PHE A 81 0.96 13.44 7.48
CA PHE A 81 1.81 12.42 6.90
C PHE A 81 0.99 11.35 6.20
N GLN A 82 1.67 10.63 5.34
CA GLN A 82 1.15 9.47 4.64
C GLN A 82 2.04 8.27 4.93
N VAL A 83 1.42 7.12 5.16
CA VAL A 83 2.07 5.82 5.23
C VAL A 83 1.53 5.00 4.07
N GLU A 84 2.39 4.65 3.12
CA GLU A 84 2.10 3.69 2.06
C GLU A 84 2.86 2.40 2.34
N PHE A 85 2.18 1.26 2.34
CA PHE A 85 2.82 -0.03 2.55
C PHE A 85 2.29 -1.05 1.57
N GLU A 86 3.16 -1.97 1.21
CA GLU A 86 2.89 -3.09 0.32
C GLU A 86 2.98 -4.38 1.14
N PHE A 87 1.95 -5.20 1.06
CA PHE A 87 1.83 -6.41 1.85
C PHE A 87 1.21 -7.54 1.03
N ARG A 88 1.37 -8.76 1.55
CA ARG A 88 0.75 -9.96 0.99
C ARG A 88 0.19 -10.83 2.11
N VAL A 89 -1.05 -11.26 1.91
CA VAL A 89 -1.69 -12.30 2.71
C VAL A 89 -1.96 -13.48 1.81
N ASP A 90 -1.31 -14.61 2.09
CA ASP A 90 -1.47 -15.85 1.33
C ASP A 90 -1.32 -17.08 2.23
N GLY A 91 -1.83 -18.21 1.78
CA GLY A 91 -1.72 -19.47 2.51
C GLY A 91 -2.19 -20.63 1.65
N LYS A 92 -1.94 -21.85 2.13
CA LYS A 92 -2.37 -23.07 1.40
C LYS A 92 -3.86 -23.36 1.56
N GLY A 93 -4.50 -22.79 2.58
CA GLY A 93 -5.92 -22.96 2.85
C GLY A 93 -6.80 -22.27 1.81
N THR A 94 -7.76 -23.01 1.26
CA THR A 94 -8.84 -22.51 0.39
C THR A 94 -10.17 -22.32 1.14
N GLY A 95 -10.24 -22.72 2.41
CA GLY A 95 -11.42 -22.67 3.28
C GLY A 95 -11.27 -21.67 4.43
N LEU A 96 -11.25 -22.15 5.68
CA LEU A 96 -11.05 -21.32 6.86
C LEU A 96 -9.57 -20.88 6.96
N VAL A 97 -9.37 -19.57 7.03
CA VAL A 97 -8.06 -18.88 6.98
C VAL A 97 -8.11 -17.74 7.98
N GLY A 98 -6.97 -17.33 8.54
CA GLY A 98 -6.96 -16.33 9.61
C GLY A 98 -5.60 -16.04 10.23
N ASP A 99 -5.53 -15.14 11.22
CA ASP A 99 -6.65 -14.26 11.61
C ASP A 99 -6.56 -12.92 10.87
N GLY A 100 -5.35 -12.45 10.59
CA GLY A 100 -5.11 -11.28 9.76
C GLY A 100 -3.88 -10.50 10.21
N LEU A 101 -3.80 -9.23 9.80
CA LEU A 101 -2.77 -8.31 10.25
C LEU A 101 -3.34 -6.97 10.73
N GLY A 102 -2.70 -6.39 11.73
CA GLY A 102 -2.99 -5.05 12.23
C GLY A 102 -1.90 -4.05 11.84
N VAL A 103 -2.32 -2.83 11.52
CA VAL A 103 -1.44 -1.67 11.31
C VAL A 103 -1.76 -0.63 12.36
N PHE A 104 -0.73 -0.14 13.04
CA PHE A 104 -0.86 0.67 14.23
C PHE A 104 -0.14 2.01 14.08
N LEU A 105 -0.82 3.09 14.46
CA LEU A 105 -0.24 4.41 14.71
C LEU A 105 -0.51 4.77 16.16
N THR A 106 0.32 4.23 17.05
CA THR A 106 0.08 4.22 18.51
C THR A 106 1.23 4.83 19.29
N LYS A 107 0.92 5.25 20.52
CA LYS A 107 1.90 5.79 21.46
C LYS A 107 2.88 4.72 21.94
N GLU A 108 2.36 3.53 22.28
CA GLU A 108 3.17 2.36 22.61
C GLU A 108 3.64 1.65 21.33
N ARG A 109 4.71 0.86 21.45
CA ARG A 109 5.28 0.08 20.34
C ARG A 109 5.86 -1.23 20.87
N ALA A 110 5.87 -2.27 20.04
CA ALA A 110 6.53 -3.55 20.33
C ALA A 110 6.09 -4.20 21.65
N GLU A 111 4.82 -4.04 22.02
CA GLU A 111 4.21 -4.73 23.16
C GLU A 111 3.26 -5.80 22.61
N PRO A 112 3.61 -7.10 22.71
CA PRO A 112 2.77 -8.17 22.19
C PRO A 112 1.42 -8.25 22.92
N GLY A 113 0.40 -8.74 22.24
CA GLY A 113 -0.90 -8.99 22.83
C GLY A 113 -1.93 -9.59 21.88
N PRO A 114 -3.20 -9.66 22.32
CA PRO A 114 -4.23 -10.41 21.60
C PRO A 114 -4.76 -9.69 20.34
N VAL A 115 -4.51 -8.39 20.18
CA VAL A 115 -5.10 -7.59 19.10
C VAL A 115 -4.22 -7.66 17.87
N PHE A 116 -4.43 -8.68 17.03
CA PHE A 116 -3.59 -8.96 15.86
C PHE A 116 -2.08 -9.00 16.18
N GLY A 117 -1.71 -9.41 17.41
CA GLY A 117 -0.32 -9.50 17.87
C GLY A 117 0.18 -8.26 18.61
N ASN A 118 -0.62 -7.21 18.70
CA ASN A 118 -0.35 -6.02 19.51
C ASN A 118 -1.11 -6.08 20.84
N ARG A 119 -0.63 -5.30 21.82
CA ARG A 119 -1.32 -5.12 23.10
C ARG A 119 -2.77 -4.68 22.92
N ASP A 120 -3.61 -5.16 23.81
CA ASP A 120 -4.94 -4.61 24.01
C ASP A 120 -4.86 -3.23 24.69
N ARG A 121 -5.95 -2.46 24.63
CA ARG A 121 -6.04 -1.12 25.24
C ARG A 121 -4.88 -0.22 24.81
N PHE A 122 -4.62 -0.18 23.51
CA PHE A 122 -3.62 0.71 22.92
C PHE A 122 -4.13 2.16 22.88
N GLU A 123 -3.22 3.14 22.88
CA GLU A 123 -3.55 4.55 22.69
C GLU A 123 -3.14 4.99 21.27
N GLY A 124 -4.10 5.23 20.38
CA GLY A 124 -3.86 5.62 18.98
C GLY A 124 -4.78 4.93 17.98
N LEU A 125 -4.35 4.84 16.71
CA LEU A 125 -5.12 4.20 15.64
C LEU A 125 -4.68 2.75 15.45
N GLY A 126 -5.65 1.85 15.35
CA GLY A 126 -5.50 0.51 14.79
C GLY A 126 -6.33 0.37 13.51
N VAL A 127 -5.72 -0.17 12.46
CA VAL A 127 -6.38 -0.57 11.21
C VAL A 127 -6.16 -2.06 11.03
N PHE A 128 -7.23 -2.83 11.04
CA PHE A 128 -7.18 -4.29 11.03
C PHE A 128 -7.61 -4.81 9.67
N PHE A 129 -6.78 -5.64 9.08
CA PHE A 129 -7.02 -6.37 7.84
C PHE A 129 -7.32 -7.81 8.23
N ASP A 130 -8.61 -8.07 8.42
CA ASP A 130 -9.14 -9.30 8.99
C ASP A 130 -9.53 -10.28 7.87
N THR A 131 -9.12 -11.54 8.00
CA THR A 131 -9.46 -12.61 7.05
C THR A 131 -10.40 -13.65 7.62
N TYR A 132 -10.73 -13.58 8.93
CA TYR A 132 -11.53 -14.58 9.62
C TYR A 132 -12.77 -13.98 10.27
N ALA A 133 -13.92 -14.63 10.11
CA ALA A 133 -15.15 -14.21 10.77
C ALA A 133 -15.29 -14.89 12.15
N ASN A 134 -15.03 -14.17 13.23
CA ASN A 134 -15.23 -14.67 14.59
C ASN A 134 -16.72 -14.76 14.96
N SER A 135 -17.57 -13.97 14.31
CA SER A 135 -19.02 -13.99 14.50
C SER A 135 -19.81 -13.98 13.18
N ARG A 136 -21.13 -14.13 13.27
CA ARG A 136 -22.00 -14.00 12.10
C ARG A 136 -22.16 -12.52 11.74
N GLN A 137 -21.39 -12.07 10.75
CA GLN A 137 -21.45 -10.71 10.23
C GLN A 137 -22.36 -10.58 9.00
N GLN A 138 -22.77 -9.35 8.67
CA GLN A 138 -23.53 -9.03 7.45
C GLN A 138 -22.62 -8.77 6.24
N HIS A 139 -21.37 -8.38 6.49
CA HIS A 139 -20.36 -8.15 5.47
C HIS A 139 -19.60 -9.43 5.14
N THR A 140 -18.85 -9.39 4.05
CA THR A 140 -17.97 -10.47 3.62
C THR A 140 -16.53 -10.25 4.10
N PHE A 141 -15.76 -11.34 4.17
CA PHE A 141 -14.33 -11.32 4.47
C PHE A 141 -13.53 -11.65 3.20
N PRO A 142 -12.33 -11.06 3.01
CA PRO A 142 -11.61 -10.23 3.97
C PRO A 142 -12.19 -8.82 4.19
N PHE A 143 -12.06 -8.34 5.42
CA PHE A 143 -12.67 -7.09 5.90
C PHE A 143 -11.61 -6.18 6.49
N VAL A 144 -11.73 -4.88 6.24
CA VAL A 144 -10.82 -3.88 6.80
C VAL A 144 -11.60 -2.93 7.67
N MET A 145 -11.15 -2.74 8.91
CA MET A 145 -11.82 -1.86 9.87
C MET A 145 -10.81 -1.01 10.65
N ALA A 146 -11.23 0.18 11.09
CA ALA A 146 -10.43 1.07 11.93
C ALA A 146 -11.05 1.34 13.30
N MET A 147 -10.19 1.33 14.32
CA MET A 147 -10.51 1.67 15.72
C MET A 147 -9.53 2.72 16.22
N VAL A 148 -10.01 3.68 16.98
CA VAL A 148 -9.15 4.58 17.77
C VAL A 148 -9.22 4.14 19.23
N GLY A 149 -8.10 3.66 19.75
CA GLY A 149 -7.93 3.27 21.14
C GLY A 149 -7.58 4.47 22.03
N ASP A 150 -8.18 4.52 23.20
CA ASP A 150 -8.01 5.54 24.24
C ASP A 150 -7.09 5.08 25.39
N GLY A 151 -6.43 3.94 25.23
CA GLY A 151 -5.62 3.31 26.29
C GLY A 151 -6.41 2.53 27.34
N GLN A 152 -7.74 2.44 27.22
CA GLN A 152 -8.62 1.78 28.20
C GLN A 152 -9.58 0.76 27.57
N THR A 153 -10.13 1.11 26.40
CA THR A 153 -11.12 0.34 25.69
C THR A 153 -10.48 -0.93 25.11
N THR A 154 -11.11 -2.07 25.38
CA THR A 154 -10.68 -3.39 24.91
C THR A 154 -11.18 -3.63 23.48
N TYR A 155 -10.37 -4.29 22.66
CA TYR A 155 -10.81 -4.76 21.33
C TYR A 155 -11.74 -5.98 21.45
N ASP A 156 -12.86 -5.94 20.72
CA ASP A 156 -13.89 -6.99 20.73
C ASP A 156 -13.54 -8.10 19.74
N ASN A 157 -12.62 -9.00 20.10
CA ASN A 157 -12.21 -10.12 19.25
C ASN A 157 -13.38 -11.06 18.91
N ASP A 158 -14.36 -11.21 19.80
CA ASP A 158 -15.48 -12.14 19.60
C ASP A 158 -16.43 -11.65 18.48
N ASN A 159 -16.46 -10.34 18.20
CA ASN A 159 -17.30 -9.75 17.17
C ASN A 159 -16.51 -8.88 16.19
N ASP A 160 -15.25 -9.23 15.91
CA ASP A 160 -14.42 -8.63 14.86
C ASP A 160 -14.23 -7.10 15.04
N GLY A 161 -14.21 -6.62 16.28
CA GLY A 161 -14.03 -5.21 16.64
C GLY A 161 -15.26 -4.31 16.45
N LYS A 162 -16.40 -4.88 16.06
CA LYS A 162 -17.63 -4.16 15.68
C LYS A 162 -18.11 -3.12 16.68
N ALA A 163 -17.97 -3.36 17.98
CA ALA A 163 -18.39 -2.43 19.02
C ALA A 163 -17.68 -1.06 18.94
N ASN A 164 -16.46 -1.04 18.40
CA ASN A 164 -15.59 0.14 18.34
C ASN A 164 -15.17 0.50 16.90
N GLU A 165 -15.94 0.05 15.90
CA GLU A 165 -15.70 0.33 14.50
C GLU A 165 -16.00 1.81 14.19
N LEU A 166 -15.02 2.53 13.64
CA LEU A 166 -15.17 3.92 13.19
C LEU A 166 -15.33 4.04 11.68
N GLY A 167 -14.84 3.06 10.94
CA GLY A 167 -14.96 2.99 9.49
C GLY A 167 -14.38 1.69 8.96
N SER A 168 -14.93 1.22 7.85
CA SER A 168 -14.64 -0.10 7.34
C SER A 168 -14.90 -0.21 5.84
N CYS A 169 -14.36 -1.27 5.22
CA CYS A 169 -14.73 -1.70 3.89
C CYS A 169 -14.48 -3.20 3.71
N GLU A 170 -15.24 -3.82 2.80
CA GLU A 170 -14.91 -5.13 2.26
C GLU A 170 -13.77 -4.96 1.23
N SER A 171 -12.70 -5.74 1.36
CA SER A 171 -11.59 -5.66 0.42
C SER A 171 -10.97 -7.03 0.24
N ASP A 172 -11.09 -7.56 -0.97
CA ASP A 172 -10.44 -8.81 -1.37
C ASP A 172 -8.94 -8.56 -1.57
N PHE A 173 -8.15 -8.65 -0.49
CA PHE A 173 -6.69 -8.44 -0.47
C PHE A 173 -5.87 -9.75 -0.34
N ARG A 174 -6.53 -10.91 -0.24
CA ARG A 174 -5.91 -12.23 -0.02
C ARG A 174 -5.72 -12.99 -1.35
N ILE A 175 -4.60 -13.69 -1.50
CA ILE A 175 -4.24 -14.48 -2.71
C ILE A 175 -4.37 -13.64 -4.01
N HIS A 176 -3.64 -12.54 -4.07
CA HIS A 176 -3.46 -11.77 -5.30
C HIS A 176 -2.10 -12.06 -5.93
N ALA A 177 -2.06 -12.10 -7.27
CA ALA A 177 -0.82 -12.31 -8.02
C ALA A 177 0.20 -11.20 -7.74
N ASN A 178 -0.29 -9.95 -7.66
CA ASN A 178 0.48 -8.79 -7.26
C ASN A 178 0.25 -8.53 -5.76
N PRO A 179 1.25 -8.05 -5.02
CA PRO A 179 1.04 -7.58 -3.66
C PRO A 179 0.00 -6.47 -3.57
N THR A 180 -0.75 -6.46 -2.48
CA THR A 180 -1.71 -5.40 -2.18
C THR A 180 -0.95 -4.20 -1.62
N LYS A 181 -1.35 -3.00 -2.01
CA LYS A 181 -0.87 -1.75 -1.39
C LYS A 181 -1.97 -1.10 -0.59
N ALA A 182 -1.61 -0.51 0.54
CA ALA A 182 -2.50 0.31 1.33
C ALA A 182 -1.81 1.64 1.66
N ARG A 183 -2.63 2.68 1.75
CA ARG A 183 -2.17 4.06 1.98
C ARG A 183 -3.04 4.70 3.04
N ILE A 184 -2.46 4.93 4.21
CA ILE A 184 -3.06 5.66 5.32
C ILE A 184 -2.58 7.11 5.22
N THR A 185 -3.52 8.04 5.09
CA THR A 185 -3.22 9.47 5.06
C THR A 185 -3.80 10.12 6.31
N VAL A 186 -2.93 10.73 7.12
CA VAL A 186 -3.28 11.38 8.38
C VAL A 186 -3.11 12.88 8.25
N ASN A 187 -4.19 13.62 8.54
CA ASN A 187 -4.17 15.07 8.66
C ASN A 187 -4.50 15.45 10.10
N ARG A 188 -3.49 15.74 10.92
CA ARG A 188 -3.73 16.06 12.35
C ARG A 188 -4.45 17.39 12.52
N SER A 189 -4.17 18.36 11.65
CA SER A 189 -4.81 19.68 11.71
C SER A 189 -6.30 19.62 11.40
N ALA A 190 -6.69 18.80 10.41
CA ALA A 190 -8.09 18.58 10.03
C ALA A 190 -8.77 17.44 10.81
N LYS A 191 -8.02 16.72 11.65
CA LYS A 191 -8.48 15.54 12.40
C LYS A 191 -9.09 14.47 11.48
N THR A 192 -8.45 14.22 10.34
CA THR A 192 -8.92 13.21 9.37
C THR A 192 -7.90 12.11 9.15
N VAL A 193 -8.43 10.90 8.94
CA VAL A 193 -7.66 9.71 8.56
C VAL A 193 -8.35 9.08 7.36
N ASN A 194 -7.64 8.89 6.26
CA ASN A 194 -8.16 8.23 5.06
C ASN A 194 -7.35 6.95 4.79
N LEU A 195 -8.05 5.87 4.46
CA LEU A 195 -7.43 4.63 3.97
C LEU A 195 -7.83 4.40 2.52
N LYS A 196 -6.83 4.17 1.67
CA LYS A 196 -7.01 3.65 0.31
C LYS A 196 -6.26 2.34 0.14
N ILE A 197 -6.82 1.45 -0.67
CA ILE A 197 -6.27 0.12 -0.93
C ILE A 197 -6.20 -0.09 -2.45
N GLN A 198 -5.15 -0.78 -2.91
CA GLN A 198 -4.94 -1.19 -4.29
C GLN A 198 -4.66 -2.69 -4.29
N THR A 199 -5.61 -3.49 -4.78
CA THR A 199 -5.54 -4.97 -4.78
C THR A 199 -5.22 -5.56 -6.16
N ARG A 200 -5.82 -5.02 -7.23
CA ARG A 200 -5.79 -5.63 -8.58
C ARG A 200 -4.94 -4.85 -9.59
N ASP A 201 -5.42 -3.68 -9.98
CA ASP A 201 -4.82 -2.88 -11.04
C ASP A 201 -3.73 -1.96 -10.47
N TRP A 202 -2.60 -1.86 -11.16
CA TRP A 202 -1.55 -0.92 -10.78
C TRP A 202 -2.06 0.52 -10.79
N ASP A 203 -1.70 1.28 -9.76
CA ASP A 203 -2.05 2.70 -9.56
C ASP A 203 -3.55 3.00 -9.48
N LYS A 204 -4.41 1.98 -9.34
CA LYS A 204 -5.85 2.14 -9.13
C LYS A 204 -6.19 1.98 -7.64
N TRP A 205 -6.27 3.13 -6.98
CA TRP A 205 -6.60 3.20 -5.57
C TRP A 205 -8.11 3.24 -5.35
N GLU A 206 -8.61 2.33 -4.53
CA GLU A 206 -9.99 2.29 -4.06
C GLU A 206 -10.04 2.89 -2.65
N GLU A 207 -11.01 3.78 -2.41
CA GLU A 207 -11.21 4.36 -1.09
C GLU A 207 -11.92 3.34 -0.19
N CYS A 208 -11.31 3.02 0.94
CA CYS A 208 -11.89 2.12 1.94
C CYS A 208 -12.77 2.93 2.89
N PHE A 209 -12.17 3.87 3.62
CA PHE A 209 -12.91 4.77 4.50
C PHE A 209 -12.19 6.11 4.66
N THR A 210 -12.94 7.11 5.10
CA THR A 210 -12.44 8.39 5.60
C THR A 210 -13.07 8.67 6.95
N LEU A 211 -12.23 8.77 7.98
CA LEU A 211 -12.62 9.14 9.34
C LEU A 211 -12.44 10.64 9.55
N THR A 212 -13.37 11.23 10.27
CA THR A 212 -13.37 12.63 10.73
C THR A 212 -13.34 12.69 12.25
N ASP A 213 -12.90 13.82 12.79
CA ASP A 213 -12.81 14.05 14.24
C ASP A 213 -11.88 13.07 14.99
N VAL A 214 -10.92 12.48 14.27
CA VAL A 214 -9.92 11.57 14.84
C VAL A 214 -8.72 12.37 15.36
N THR A 215 -8.41 12.20 16.65
CA THR A 215 -7.24 12.81 17.29
C THR A 215 -6.25 11.73 17.69
N LEU A 216 -5.09 11.68 17.03
CA LEU A 216 -4.01 10.73 17.36
C LEU A 216 -3.03 11.35 18.38
N PRO A 217 -2.36 10.53 19.21
CA PRO A 217 -1.30 11.00 20.11
C PRO A 217 -0.24 11.83 19.38
N THR A 218 0.33 12.85 20.01
CA THR A 218 1.35 13.72 19.38
C THR A 218 2.57 12.95 18.91
N VAL A 219 2.94 11.91 19.67
CA VAL A 219 4.02 10.98 19.36
C VAL A 219 3.38 9.64 19.04
N THR A 220 3.52 9.18 17.81
CA THR A 220 3.01 7.88 17.35
C THR A 220 4.08 7.10 16.62
N TYR A 221 4.25 5.83 16.96
CA TYR A 221 5.06 4.87 16.23
C TYR A 221 4.21 4.16 15.18
N LEU A 222 4.87 3.73 14.10
CA LEU A 222 4.26 2.90 13.08
C LEU A 222 4.53 1.43 13.40
N GLY A 223 3.47 0.63 13.52
CA GLY A 223 3.55 -0.80 13.78
C GLY A 223 2.80 -1.62 12.76
N PHE A 224 3.31 -2.82 12.51
CA PHE A 224 2.63 -3.90 11.83
C PHE A 224 2.73 -5.12 12.73
N SER A 225 1.64 -5.83 12.94
CA SER A 225 1.67 -7.12 13.62
C SER A 225 0.65 -8.06 13.01
N ALA A 226 0.87 -9.36 13.19
CA ALA A 226 -0.08 -10.37 12.77
C ALA A 226 -0.06 -11.53 13.77
N VAL A 227 -1.17 -12.25 13.81
CA VAL A 227 -1.33 -13.49 14.60
C VAL A 227 -2.00 -14.56 13.78
N THR A 228 -1.77 -15.81 14.18
CA THR A 228 -2.50 -16.97 13.68
C THR A 228 -3.03 -17.79 14.85
N GLY A 229 -4.27 -18.22 14.77
CA GLY A 229 -4.92 -19.10 15.74
C GLY A 229 -4.93 -20.55 15.30
N GLY A 230 -6.11 -21.18 15.35
CA GLY A 230 -6.35 -22.51 14.79
C GLY A 230 -6.40 -22.52 13.26
N VAL A 231 -6.65 -21.35 12.66
CA VAL A 231 -6.48 -21.05 11.24
C VAL A 231 -5.26 -20.14 11.06
N HIS A 232 -4.68 -20.16 9.88
CA HIS A 232 -3.41 -19.47 9.64
C HIS A 232 -3.24 -19.07 8.18
N ASP A 233 -2.54 -17.96 7.97
CA ASP A 233 -1.99 -17.50 6.70
C ASP A 233 -0.57 -16.95 6.93
N ASN A 234 0.19 -16.81 5.85
CA ASN A 234 1.37 -15.97 5.82
C ASN A 234 0.95 -14.49 5.78
N HIS A 235 1.57 -13.67 6.62
CA HIS A 235 1.39 -12.22 6.62
C HIS A 235 2.73 -11.55 6.35
N ASP A 236 2.91 -11.02 5.13
CA ASP A 236 4.18 -10.48 4.64
C ASP A 236 4.10 -8.97 4.43
N ILE A 237 5.07 -8.22 4.97
CA ILE A 237 5.31 -6.81 4.67
C ILE A 237 6.47 -6.71 3.68
N ILE A 238 6.21 -6.15 2.50
CA ILE A 238 7.15 -6.08 1.37
C ILE A 238 7.86 -4.73 1.35
N SER A 239 7.09 -3.65 1.49
CA SER A 239 7.64 -2.30 1.56
C SER A 239 6.79 -1.39 2.43
N VAL A 240 7.43 -0.39 3.02
CA VAL A 240 6.80 0.66 3.83
C VAL A 240 7.44 1.96 3.43
N SER A 241 6.62 2.98 3.22
CA SER A 241 6.98 4.35 2.88
C SER A 241 6.22 5.34 3.72
N THR A 242 6.92 6.33 4.26
CA THR A 242 6.33 7.39 5.06
C THR A 242 6.78 8.74 4.51
N SER A 243 5.84 9.63 4.23
CA SER A 243 6.13 10.97 3.72
C SER A 243 5.36 12.02 4.50
N ALA A 244 5.97 13.18 4.72
CA ALA A 244 5.26 14.34 5.27
C ALA A 244 4.45 15.03 4.16
N ILE A 245 3.23 15.48 4.48
CA ILE A 245 2.37 16.20 3.55
C ILE A 245 2.43 17.68 3.88
N SER A 246 2.98 18.48 2.97
CA SER A 246 3.19 19.91 3.17
C SER A 246 1.98 20.78 2.80
N ASN A 247 0.99 20.28 2.04
CA ASN A 247 -0.17 21.08 1.62
C ASN A 247 -1.53 20.34 1.64
N PRO A 248 -2.63 21.02 2.05
CA PRO A 248 -3.99 20.46 2.01
C PRO A 248 -4.53 20.16 0.60
N GLU A 249 -3.93 20.72 -0.46
CA GLU A 249 -4.42 20.50 -1.83
C GLU A 249 -4.15 19.08 -2.36
N ASP A 250 -3.21 18.35 -1.77
CA ASP A 250 -2.94 16.94 -2.10
C ASP A 250 -4.14 16.02 -1.79
N PHE A 251 -5.06 16.46 -0.91
CA PHE A 251 -6.31 15.75 -0.62
C PHE A 251 -7.38 15.92 -1.72
N THR A 252 -7.25 16.91 -2.60
CA THR A 252 -8.29 17.26 -3.60
C THR A 252 -7.87 17.04 -5.06
N ALA A 253 -6.59 16.79 -5.33
CA ALA A 253 -6.08 16.57 -6.69
C ALA A 253 -6.68 15.32 -7.37
N SER A 254 -7.23 14.37 -6.61
CA SER A 254 -7.97 13.23 -7.16
C SER A 254 -9.36 13.60 -7.68
N ARG A 255 -9.96 14.71 -7.21
CA ARG A 255 -11.34 15.09 -7.59
C ARG A 255 -11.41 15.92 -8.87
N ARG A 256 -10.34 16.64 -9.23
CA ARG A 256 -10.32 17.48 -10.45
C ARG A 256 -9.93 16.74 -11.73
N LYS A 257 -9.31 15.57 -11.67
CA LYS A 257 -8.98 14.79 -12.88
C LYS A 257 -10.16 14.04 -13.51
N ASN A 258 -11.31 13.93 -12.82
CA ASN A 258 -12.48 13.19 -13.33
C ASN A 258 -13.52 14.06 -14.07
N ASN A 259 -13.32 15.38 -14.18
CA ASN A 259 -14.26 16.27 -14.89
C ASN A 259 -13.76 16.78 -16.24
N THR A 260 -12.65 16.24 -16.76
CA THR A 260 -12.30 16.46 -18.16
C THR A 260 -13.03 15.41 -19.00
N PRO A 261 -14.00 15.78 -19.85
CA PRO A 261 -14.56 14.82 -20.79
C PRO A 261 -13.42 14.22 -21.62
N PRO A 262 -13.43 12.89 -21.88
CA PRO A 262 -12.36 12.27 -22.65
C PRO A 262 -12.23 13.01 -23.99
N PRO A 263 -11.00 13.30 -24.45
CA PRO A 263 -10.81 13.87 -25.78
C PRO A 263 -11.50 12.92 -26.77
N ARG A 264 -12.47 13.46 -27.51
CA ARG A 264 -13.27 12.74 -28.49
C ARG A 264 -12.30 12.09 -29.48
N ASP A 265 -12.13 10.78 -29.35
CA ASP A 265 -11.15 10.01 -30.13
C ASP A 265 -11.52 10.11 -31.62
N ARG A 266 -10.85 11.02 -32.30
CA ARG A 266 -10.98 11.26 -33.74
C ARG A 266 -9.97 10.44 -34.54
N SER A 267 -9.33 9.43 -33.92
CA SER A 267 -8.27 8.64 -34.55
C SER A 267 -8.77 7.38 -35.25
N SER A 268 -9.99 6.91 -34.96
CA SER A 268 -10.52 5.66 -35.49
C SER A 268 -10.91 5.72 -36.99
N VAL A 269 -11.58 6.78 -37.45
CA VAL A 269 -12.00 6.88 -38.86
C VAL A 269 -10.82 7.09 -39.83
N MET A 270 -9.77 7.79 -39.37
CA MET A 270 -8.62 8.13 -40.22
C MET A 270 -7.69 6.94 -40.47
N TRP A 271 -7.62 5.95 -39.56
CA TRP A 271 -6.86 4.73 -39.83
C TRP A 271 -7.56 3.82 -40.84
N TYR A 272 -8.89 3.68 -40.76
CA TYR A 272 -9.66 2.92 -41.76
C TYR A 272 -9.54 3.55 -43.14
N LEU A 273 -9.63 4.88 -43.26
CA LEU A 273 -9.46 5.58 -44.53
C LEU A 273 -8.06 5.36 -45.13
N LYS A 274 -7.00 5.36 -44.32
CA LYS A 274 -5.64 5.04 -44.78
C LYS A 274 -5.51 3.60 -45.25
N LEU A 275 -6.15 2.65 -44.56
CA LEU A 275 -6.14 1.23 -44.92
C LEU A 275 -6.88 0.97 -46.24
N PHE A 276 -8.05 1.59 -46.44
CA PHE A 276 -8.79 1.49 -47.70
C PHE A 276 -8.02 2.14 -48.87
N ALA A 277 -7.39 3.29 -48.64
CA ALA A 277 -6.56 3.92 -49.67
C ALA A 277 -5.36 3.04 -50.06
N ALA A 278 -4.68 2.42 -49.09
CA ALA A 278 -3.57 1.52 -49.36
C ALA A 278 -3.99 0.27 -50.15
N LEU A 279 -5.14 -0.33 -49.82
CA LEU A 279 -5.69 -1.47 -50.56
C LEU A 279 -6.08 -1.11 -51.99
N ALA A 280 -6.65 0.08 -52.21
CA ALA A 280 -7.00 0.54 -53.55
C ALA A 280 -5.76 0.76 -54.43
N ILE A 281 -4.69 1.34 -53.87
CA ILE A 281 -3.41 1.51 -54.57
C ILE A 281 -2.80 0.15 -54.91
N PHE A 282 -2.82 -0.80 -53.98
CA PHE A 282 -2.31 -2.14 -54.22
C PHE A 282 -3.09 -2.86 -55.34
N ALA A 283 -4.42 -2.78 -55.33
CA ALA A 283 -5.26 -3.33 -56.39
C ALA A 283 -4.96 -2.70 -57.76
N ALA A 284 -4.78 -1.37 -57.81
CA ALA A 284 -4.42 -0.67 -59.05
C ALA A 284 -3.04 -1.12 -59.59
N LEU A 285 -2.06 -1.33 -58.71
CA LEU A 285 -0.74 -1.85 -59.09
C LEU A 285 -0.82 -3.28 -59.63
N VAL A 286 -1.64 -4.14 -59.04
CA VAL A 286 -1.86 -5.51 -59.54
C VAL A 286 -2.52 -5.50 -60.91
N VAL A 287 -3.52 -4.65 -61.13
CA VAL A 287 -4.18 -4.50 -62.45
C VAL A 287 -3.19 -3.95 -63.47
N ALA A 288 -2.42 -2.91 -63.14
CA ALA A 288 -1.40 -2.36 -64.02
C ALA A 288 -0.32 -3.39 -64.38
N PHE A 289 0.10 -4.20 -63.41
CA PHE A 289 1.06 -5.28 -63.65
C PHE A 289 0.49 -6.36 -64.58
N LYS A 290 -0.79 -6.77 -64.38
CA LYS A 290 -1.47 -7.69 -65.30
C LYS A 290 -1.58 -7.10 -66.71
N MET A 291 -2.02 -5.86 -66.85
CA MET A 291 -2.12 -5.21 -68.17
C MET A 291 -0.75 -5.03 -68.85
N SER A 292 0.31 -4.78 -68.07
CA SER A 292 1.67 -4.70 -68.62
C SER A 292 2.19 -6.08 -69.04
N LYS A 293 1.81 -7.15 -68.34
CA LYS A 293 2.14 -8.53 -68.71
C LYS A 293 1.40 -8.93 -69.99
N ASP A 294 0.10 -8.68 -70.08
CA ASP A 294 -0.71 -8.98 -71.26
C ASP A 294 -0.23 -8.20 -72.50
N LYS A 295 0.19 -6.93 -72.34
CA LYS A 295 0.82 -6.15 -73.43
C LYS A 295 2.18 -6.69 -73.88
N ASN A 296 2.96 -7.28 -72.97
CA ASN A 296 4.25 -7.89 -73.30
C ASN A 296 4.07 -9.26 -73.98
N ASP A 297 3.06 -10.02 -73.58
CA ASP A 297 2.73 -11.30 -74.21
C ASP A 297 2.14 -11.10 -75.63
N MET A 298 1.40 -10.01 -75.88
CA MET A 298 0.85 -9.68 -77.21
C MET A 298 1.89 -9.10 -78.19
N LYS A 299 3.10 -8.74 -77.73
CA LYS A 299 4.24 -8.35 -78.58
C LYS A 299 5.17 -9.52 -78.93
N ARG A 300 4.84 -10.73 -78.47
CA ARG A 300 5.62 -11.97 -78.67
C ARG A 300 4.98 -12.95 -79.65
N PHE A 301 3.98 -12.51 -80.41
CA PHE A 301 3.40 -13.20 -81.56
C PHE A 301 3.54 -12.35 -82.81
#